data_AF-A0A7K4L093-F1
#
_entry.id   AF-A0A7K4L093-F1
#
_cell.length_a   1.000
_cell.length_b   1.000
_cell.length_c   1.000
_cell.angle_alpha   90.00
_cell.angle_beta   90.00
_cell.angle_gamma   90.00
#
_symmetry.space_group_name_H-M   'P 1'
#
loop_
_entity.id
_entity.type
_entity.pdbx_description
1 polymer ?
#
loop_
_entity_poly.entity_id
_entity_poly.type
_entity_poly.pdbx_seq_one_letter_code
_entity_poly.pdbx_strand_id
1 'polypeptide(L)'
;SFQTGQLEPLLSRFTEEEDLQMKRMLQRMDVLAKRAAESGVRLMVDAEQSYFQPAISRLTLEMQRRFNRDRAVIFNTYQCYLKEAYDNVTVDVELSRREGWHFGTKLVRGAYMEQERNRAAQIGYEDPINPTYEKTNEMYHRCLDYILEEIKHSRKASVMVASHNEDSVKFTLRRMMELGIHPSEKKVSFGQLLGMCDQITFPLGE
;
A
#
# COMPACT_ATOMS: atom_id res chain seq x y z
N SER A 1 -5.90 -22.14 39.59
CA SER A 1 -5.37 -21.02 40.39
C SER A 1 -4.30 -20.32 39.58
N PHE A 2 -4.59 -19.10 39.12
CA PHE A 2 -3.61 -18.26 38.43
C PHE A 2 -2.77 -17.55 39.49
N GLN A 3 -1.56 -18.06 39.72
CA GLN A 3 -0.54 -17.44 40.57
C GLN A 3 0.77 -17.45 39.81
N THR A 4 0.96 -16.42 38.97
CA THR A 4 2.20 -15.64 38.78
C THR A 4 1.97 -14.70 37.59
N GLY A 5 1.81 -13.41 37.89
CA GLY A 5 1.74 -12.33 36.90
C GLY A 5 3.12 -12.02 36.33
N GLN A 6 3.66 -12.93 35.52
CA GLN A 6 4.78 -12.62 34.64
C GLN A 6 4.25 -12.59 33.20
N LEU A 7 4.20 -11.38 32.64
CA LEU A 7 4.15 -11.19 31.20
C LEU A 7 5.47 -11.74 30.65
N GLU A 8 5.48 -12.98 30.18
CA GLU A 8 6.58 -13.45 29.35
C GLU A 8 6.69 -12.51 28.14
N PRO A 9 7.88 -11.95 27.84
CA PRO A 9 8.06 -11.17 26.64
C PRO A 9 7.84 -12.09 25.44
N LEU A 10 6.68 -11.98 24.80
CA LEU A 10 6.29 -12.74 23.60
C LEU A 10 7.00 -12.18 22.34
N LEU A 11 8.26 -11.78 22.51
CA LEU A 11 9.17 -11.29 21.50
C LEU A 11 10.52 -11.92 21.79
N SER A 12 10.93 -12.89 20.97
CA SER A 12 12.31 -13.33 20.91
C SER A 12 13.19 -12.10 20.75
N ARG A 13 14.07 -11.85 21.72
CA ARG A 13 15.08 -10.80 21.64
C ARG A 13 15.91 -11.10 20.39
N PHE A 14 15.88 -10.19 19.42
CA PHE A 14 16.67 -10.31 18.19
C PHE A 14 18.12 -10.65 18.53
N THR A 15 18.74 -11.49 17.72
CA THR A 15 20.19 -11.69 17.76
C THR A 15 20.91 -10.38 17.38
N GLU A 16 22.16 -10.21 17.80
CA GLU A 16 22.95 -9.01 17.46
C GLU A 16 23.06 -8.81 15.94
N GLU A 17 23.08 -9.91 15.19
CA GLU A 17 23.12 -9.89 13.72
C GLU A 17 21.80 -9.39 13.13
N GLU A 18 20.65 -9.88 13.61
CA GLU A 18 19.32 -9.41 13.18
C GLU A 18 19.12 -7.92 13.51
N ASP A 19 19.54 -7.48 14.69
CA ASP A 19 19.53 -6.08 15.09
C ASP A 19 20.37 -5.21 14.14
N LEU A 20 21.55 -5.70 13.74
CA LEU A 20 22.42 -5.00 12.80
C LEU A 20 21.82 -4.95 11.38
N GLN A 21 21.21 -6.03 10.92
CA GLN A 21 20.52 -6.09 9.63
C GLN A 21 19.33 -5.13 9.59
N MET A 22 18.51 -5.11 10.66
CA MET A 22 17.40 -4.17 10.80
C MET A 22 17.88 -2.72 10.77
N LYS A 23 18.93 -2.37 11.53
CA LYS A 23 19.54 -1.04 11.52
C LYS A 23 20.02 -0.63 10.13
N ARG A 24 20.69 -1.53 9.40
CA ARG A 24 21.17 -1.25 8.04
C ARG A 24 20.02 -1.04 7.05
N MET A 25 18.95 -1.82 7.17
CA MET A 25 17.77 -1.67 6.31
C MET A 25 17.07 -0.33 6.57
N LEU A 26 16.87 0.04 7.84
CA LEU A 26 16.32 1.34 8.23
C LEU A 26 17.17 2.51 7.70
N GLN A 27 18.49 2.42 7.81
CA GLN A 27 19.41 3.44 7.26
C GLN A 27 19.28 3.56 5.75
N ARG A 28 19.18 2.45 5.02
CA ARG A 28 19.00 2.47 3.56
C ARG A 28 17.67 3.08 3.17
N MET A 29 16.58 2.71 3.85
CA MET A 29 15.26 3.32 3.61
C MET A 29 15.30 4.83 3.88
N ASP A 30 15.95 5.27 4.94
CA ASP A 30 16.10 6.70 5.27
C ASP A 30 16.86 7.47 4.18
N VAL A 31 17.99 6.93 3.72
CA VAL A 31 18.80 7.54 2.64
C VAL A 31 17.98 7.65 1.35
N LEU A 32 17.27 6.58 0.97
CA LEU A 32 16.44 6.58 -0.23
C LEU A 32 15.25 7.55 -0.10
N ALA A 33 14.57 7.55 1.04
CA ALA A 33 13.42 8.41 1.31
C ALA A 33 13.82 9.90 1.30
N LYS A 34 14.95 10.23 1.94
CA LYS A 34 15.52 11.58 1.93
C LYS A 34 15.86 12.01 0.51
N ARG A 35 16.57 11.17 -0.25
CA ARG A 35 16.96 11.49 -1.62
C ARG A 35 15.74 11.66 -2.53
N ALA A 36 14.70 10.84 -2.35
CA ALA A 36 13.45 10.95 -3.08
C ALA A 36 12.74 12.27 -2.79
N ALA A 37 12.65 12.66 -1.51
CA ALA A 37 12.04 13.92 -1.08
C ALA A 37 12.77 15.14 -1.67
N GLU A 38 14.11 15.17 -1.59
CA GLU A 38 14.97 16.22 -2.15
C GLU A 38 14.85 16.33 -3.67
N SER A 39 14.78 15.19 -4.36
CA SER A 39 14.71 15.14 -5.83
C SER A 39 13.29 15.30 -6.38
N GLY A 40 12.28 15.39 -5.51
CA GLY A 40 10.87 15.50 -5.90
C GLY A 40 10.32 14.27 -6.63
N VAL A 41 10.93 13.10 -6.45
CA VAL A 41 10.47 11.83 -7.02
C VAL A 41 9.71 11.01 -5.98
N ARG A 42 8.88 10.06 -6.43
CA ARG A 42 8.13 9.18 -5.55
C ARG A 42 8.90 7.89 -5.32
N LEU A 43 8.96 7.44 -4.07
CA LEU A 43 9.51 6.14 -3.68
C LEU A 43 8.35 5.20 -3.35
N MET A 44 8.19 4.14 -4.14
CA MET A 44 7.17 3.12 -3.94
C MET A 44 7.83 1.89 -3.33
N VAL A 45 7.35 1.48 -2.16
CA VAL A 45 7.80 0.23 -1.52
C VAL A 45 6.89 -0.88 -1.98
N ASP A 46 7.43 -1.87 -2.67
CA ASP A 46 6.65 -3.02 -3.14
C ASP A 46 6.17 -3.89 -1.98
N ALA A 47 5.04 -4.55 -2.21
CA ALA A 47 4.50 -5.51 -1.28
C ALA A 47 5.07 -6.90 -1.55
N GLU A 48 5.19 -7.70 -0.50
CA GLU A 48 5.64 -9.09 -0.56
C GLU A 48 4.51 -10.01 -0.08
N GLN A 49 4.83 -11.28 0.22
CA GLN A 49 3.85 -12.21 0.77
C GLN A 49 3.27 -11.70 2.10
N SER A 50 2.03 -12.11 2.37
CA SER A 50 1.19 -11.64 3.49
C SER A 50 1.88 -11.76 4.85
N TYR A 51 2.72 -12.78 5.05
CA TYR A 51 3.43 -13.03 6.30
C TYR A 51 4.67 -12.14 6.50
N PHE A 52 5.17 -11.47 5.46
CA PHE A 52 6.20 -10.42 5.58
C PHE A 52 5.61 -9.00 5.56
N GLN A 53 4.43 -8.85 4.95
CA GLN A 53 3.82 -7.56 4.67
C GLN A 53 3.58 -6.66 5.90
N PRO A 54 3.25 -7.17 7.12
CA PRO A 54 3.09 -6.33 8.31
C PRO A 54 4.36 -5.54 8.66
N ALA A 55 5.53 -6.18 8.60
CA ALA A 55 6.79 -5.51 8.90
C ALA A 55 7.13 -4.46 7.84
N ILE A 56 7.00 -4.81 6.55
CA ILE A 56 7.25 -3.89 5.42
C ILE A 56 6.32 -2.68 5.49
N SER A 57 5.02 -2.93 5.72
CA SER A 57 4.01 -1.87 5.81
C SER A 57 4.30 -0.95 6.98
N ARG A 58 4.61 -1.49 8.16
CA ARG A 58 4.95 -0.70 9.35
C ARG A 58 6.12 0.24 9.11
N LEU A 59 7.21 -0.29 8.53
CA LEU A 59 8.39 0.50 8.20
C LEU A 59 8.08 1.59 7.17
N THR A 60 7.30 1.25 6.15
CA THR A 60 6.90 2.20 5.11
C THR A 60 6.03 3.31 5.67
N LEU A 61 5.08 3.00 6.56
CA LEU A 61 4.24 4.01 7.23
C LEU A 61 5.06 4.93 8.12
N GLU A 62 6.06 4.43 8.85
CA GLU A 62 6.96 5.29 9.62
C GLU A 62 7.78 6.22 8.69
N MET A 63 8.15 5.76 7.49
CA MET A 63 8.77 6.65 6.49
C MET A 63 7.77 7.67 5.94
N GLN A 64 6.51 7.30 5.67
CA GLN A 64 5.47 8.26 5.28
C GLN A 64 5.28 9.32 6.35
N ARG A 65 5.12 8.90 7.61
CA ARG A 65 4.99 9.79 8.77
C ARG A 65 6.13 10.80 8.84
N ARG A 66 7.36 10.38 8.59
CA ARG A 66 8.55 11.25 8.66
C ARG A 66 8.67 12.18 7.45
N PHE A 67 8.49 11.66 6.24
CA PHE A 67 8.86 12.34 4.99
C PHE A 67 7.67 12.93 4.21
N ASN A 68 6.45 12.42 4.37
CA ASN A 68 5.27 12.91 3.67
C ASN A 68 4.62 14.11 4.38
N ARG A 69 5.40 15.17 4.66
CA ARG A 69 4.91 16.35 5.41
C ARG A 69 4.09 17.30 4.54
N ASP A 70 4.64 17.72 3.41
CA ASP A 70 3.98 18.69 2.51
C ASP A 70 3.25 18.01 1.32
N ARG A 71 3.68 16.79 0.98
CA ARG A 71 3.16 15.97 -0.11
C ARG A 71 3.50 14.49 0.09
N ALA A 72 2.77 13.60 -0.57
CA ALA A 72 3.11 12.19 -0.59
C ALA A 72 4.37 11.95 -1.45
N VAL A 73 5.43 11.46 -0.81
CA VAL A 73 6.72 11.09 -1.43
C VAL A 73 6.91 9.59 -1.35
N ILE A 74 6.65 9.00 -0.18
CA ILE A 74 6.75 7.57 0.10
C ILE A 74 5.37 6.94 -0.07
N PHE A 75 5.31 5.81 -0.76
CA PHE A 75 4.08 5.09 -1.09
C PHE A 75 4.17 3.66 -0.59
N ASN A 76 3.18 3.23 0.21
CA ASN A 76 3.01 1.85 0.63
C ASN A 76 2.16 1.08 -0.39
N THR A 77 2.47 -0.19 -0.65
CA THR A 77 1.71 -1.02 -1.58
C THR A 77 0.68 -1.86 -0.85
N TYR A 78 -0.58 -1.77 -1.26
CA TYR A 78 -1.67 -2.61 -0.75
C TYR A 78 -2.15 -3.58 -1.82
N GLN A 79 -2.27 -4.84 -1.44
CA GLN A 79 -2.62 -5.94 -2.35
C GLN A 79 -4.09 -6.30 -2.19
N CYS A 80 -4.93 -5.90 -3.16
CA CYS A 80 -6.38 -6.01 -3.07
C CYS A 80 -6.93 -7.42 -3.29
N TYR A 81 -6.08 -8.40 -3.61
CA TYR A 81 -6.44 -9.81 -3.55
C TYR A 81 -6.56 -10.33 -2.11
N LEU A 82 -6.03 -9.63 -1.10
CA LEU A 82 -6.17 -10.02 0.30
C LEU A 82 -7.53 -9.59 0.86
N LYS A 83 -8.13 -10.44 1.70
CA LYS A 83 -9.39 -10.15 2.38
C LYS A 83 -9.30 -8.93 3.30
N GLU A 84 -8.14 -8.69 3.91
CA GLU A 84 -7.88 -7.59 4.84
C GLU A 84 -7.51 -6.25 4.16
N ALA A 85 -7.41 -6.21 2.83
CA ALA A 85 -6.86 -5.05 2.12
C ALA A 85 -7.61 -3.75 2.44
N TYR A 86 -8.94 -3.80 2.52
CA TYR A 86 -9.76 -2.63 2.85
C TYR A 86 -9.51 -2.14 4.29
N ASP A 87 -9.51 -3.05 5.26
CA ASP A 87 -9.30 -2.69 6.66
C ASP A 87 -7.92 -2.07 6.85
N ASN A 88 -6.89 -2.65 6.24
CA ASN A 88 -5.53 -2.10 6.28
C ASN A 88 -5.44 -0.70 5.65
N VAL A 89 -6.03 -0.49 4.47
CA VAL A 89 -6.05 0.84 3.81
C VAL A 89 -6.78 1.86 4.69
N THR A 90 -7.96 1.51 5.20
CA THR A 90 -8.78 2.44 5.97
C THR A 90 -8.10 2.82 7.29
N VAL A 91 -7.54 1.86 8.03
CA VAL A 91 -6.78 2.11 9.27
C VAL A 91 -5.60 3.04 9.03
N ASP A 92 -4.84 2.83 7.96
CA ASP A 92 -3.64 3.65 7.69
C ASP A 92 -3.99 5.06 7.21
N VAL A 93 -5.08 5.22 6.45
CA VAL A 93 -5.63 6.54 6.10
C VAL A 93 -6.10 7.27 7.36
N GLU A 94 -6.85 6.61 8.23
CA GLU A 94 -7.31 7.19 9.51
C GLU A 94 -6.13 7.64 10.37
N LEU A 95 -5.10 6.80 10.47
CA LEU A 95 -3.88 7.10 11.20
C LEU A 95 -3.18 8.33 10.62
N SER A 96 -3.04 8.39 9.28
CA SER A 96 -2.44 9.54 8.60
C SER A 96 -3.17 10.85 8.85
N ARG A 97 -4.51 10.79 8.92
CA ARG A 97 -5.34 11.96 9.18
C ARG A 97 -5.16 12.46 10.60
N ARG A 98 -5.17 11.55 11.59
CA ARG A 98 -5.01 11.88 13.02
C ARG A 98 -3.67 12.52 13.30
N GLU A 99 -2.63 12.08 12.61
CA GLU A 99 -1.26 12.52 12.85
C GLU A 99 -0.76 13.57 11.83
N GLY A 100 -1.53 13.83 10.78
CA GLY A 100 -1.40 14.99 9.91
C GLY A 100 -0.41 14.87 8.73
N TRP A 101 0.07 13.67 8.38
CA TRP A 101 0.92 13.47 7.19
C TRP A 101 0.10 13.18 5.92
N HIS A 102 0.74 13.27 4.75
CA HIS A 102 0.14 12.92 3.48
C HIS A 102 0.23 11.41 3.24
N PHE A 103 -0.92 10.74 3.15
CA PHE A 103 -0.98 9.32 2.83
C PHE A 103 -0.57 9.04 1.39
N GLY A 104 0.39 8.14 1.19
CA GLY A 104 0.83 7.69 -0.13
C GLY A 104 0.57 6.19 -0.30
N THR A 105 -0.18 5.82 -1.34
CA THR A 105 -0.54 4.41 -1.56
C THR A 105 -0.40 3.98 -3.01
N LYS A 106 0.08 2.76 -3.23
CA LYS A 106 0.05 2.05 -4.51
C LYS A 106 -0.93 0.90 -4.37
N LEU A 107 -1.99 0.90 -5.17
CA LEU A 107 -2.95 -0.20 -5.20
C LEU A 107 -2.61 -1.17 -6.32
N VAL A 108 -2.41 -2.43 -5.96
CA VAL A 108 -2.25 -3.56 -6.88
C VAL A 108 -3.32 -4.61 -6.58
N ARG A 109 -3.57 -5.53 -7.53
CA ARG A 109 -4.30 -6.77 -7.20
C ARG A 109 -3.43 -7.66 -6.30
N GLY A 110 -2.23 -8.00 -6.76
CA GLY A 110 -1.24 -8.80 -6.02
C GLY A 110 -0.41 -9.64 -6.99
N ALA A 111 0.70 -10.23 -6.54
CA ALA A 111 1.54 -11.13 -7.36
C ALA A 111 1.74 -12.57 -6.82
N TYR A 112 1.32 -12.89 -5.58
CA TYR A 112 1.72 -14.12 -4.88
C TYR A 112 0.59 -15.14 -4.58
N MET A 113 -0.46 -15.22 -5.40
CA MET A 113 -1.71 -15.95 -5.08
C MET A 113 -1.46 -17.43 -4.79
N GLU A 114 -0.62 -18.07 -5.60
CA GLU A 114 -0.32 -19.48 -5.49
C GLU A 114 0.46 -19.76 -4.19
N GLN A 115 1.46 -18.93 -3.88
CA GLN A 115 2.26 -19.08 -2.66
C GLN A 115 1.41 -18.90 -1.40
N GLU A 116 0.48 -17.94 -1.38
CA GLU A 116 -0.44 -17.73 -0.25
C GLU A 116 -1.32 -18.96 -0.01
N ARG A 117 -1.99 -19.46 -1.06
CA ARG A 117 -2.88 -20.63 -0.96
C ARG A 117 -2.12 -21.88 -0.54
N ASN A 118 -0.95 -22.12 -1.13
CA ASN A 118 -0.10 -23.26 -0.78
C ASN A 118 0.33 -23.20 0.69
N ARG A 119 0.73 -22.03 1.18
CA ARG A 119 1.12 -21.84 2.58
C ARG A 119 -0.06 -22.03 3.53
N ALA A 120 -1.23 -21.48 3.22
CA ALA A 120 -2.45 -21.65 4.01
C ALA A 120 -2.83 -23.13 4.14
N ALA A 121 -2.79 -23.88 3.03
CA ALA A 121 -3.05 -25.32 3.03
C ALA A 121 -2.00 -26.12 3.83
N GLN A 122 -0.71 -25.76 3.73
CA GLN A 122 0.38 -26.45 4.44
C GLN A 122 0.35 -26.23 5.96
N ILE A 123 0.05 -25.00 6.40
CA ILE A 123 0.07 -24.64 7.83
C ILE A 123 -1.31 -24.88 8.48
N GLY A 124 -2.38 -24.86 7.70
CA GLY A 124 -3.76 -25.10 8.17
C GLY A 124 -4.48 -23.85 8.67
N TYR A 125 -4.12 -22.65 8.18
CA TYR A 125 -4.88 -21.42 8.45
C TYR A 125 -5.78 -21.05 7.27
N GLU A 126 -6.72 -20.12 7.49
CA GLU A 126 -7.66 -19.69 6.45
C GLU A 126 -6.93 -19.04 5.28
N ASP A 127 -7.34 -19.37 4.05
CA ASP A 127 -6.85 -18.72 2.84
C ASP A 127 -7.04 -17.19 2.93
N PRO A 128 -5.96 -16.39 2.92
CA PRO A 128 -6.04 -14.95 3.14
C PRO A 128 -6.55 -14.22 1.89
N ILE A 129 -6.69 -14.91 0.75
CA ILE A 129 -7.03 -14.29 -0.52
C ILE A 129 -8.53 -14.34 -0.82
N ASN A 130 -9.01 -13.37 -1.59
CA ASN A 130 -10.37 -13.31 -2.09
C ASN A 130 -10.67 -14.55 -2.95
N PRO A 131 -11.89 -15.11 -2.86
CA PRO A 131 -12.19 -16.41 -3.46
C PRO A 131 -12.15 -16.39 -4.99
N THR A 132 -12.45 -15.25 -5.62
CA THR A 132 -12.49 -15.10 -7.09
C THR A 132 -11.82 -13.81 -7.56
N TYR A 133 -11.55 -13.74 -8.86
CA TYR A 133 -11.03 -12.54 -9.53
C TYR A 133 -11.99 -11.36 -9.40
N GLU A 134 -13.29 -11.61 -9.51
CA GLU A 134 -14.35 -10.60 -9.36
C GLU A 134 -14.35 -10.02 -7.95
N LYS A 135 -14.21 -10.86 -6.92
CA LYS A 135 -14.08 -10.38 -5.53
C LYS A 135 -12.81 -9.56 -5.30
N THR A 136 -11.72 -9.90 -5.98
CA THR A 136 -10.51 -9.06 -5.98
C THR A 136 -10.75 -7.71 -6.66
N ASN A 137 -11.52 -7.67 -7.74
CA ASN A 137 -11.87 -6.41 -8.42
C ASN A 137 -12.78 -5.54 -7.56
N GLU A 138 -13.81 -6.13 -6.93
CA GLU A 138 -14.67 -5.44 -5.97
C GLU A 138 -13.83 -4.83 -4.83
N MET A 139 -12.90 -5.62 -4.25
CA MET A 139 -11.99 -5.14 -3.21
C MET A 139 -11.11 -3.99 -3.72
N TYR A 140 -10.53 -4.12 -4.92
CA TYR A 140 -9.70 -3.08 -5.51
C TYR A 140 -10.46 -1.76 -5.70
N HIS A 141 -11.66 -1.81 -6.27
CA HIS A 141 -12.49 -0.62 -6.47
C HIS A 141 -12.95 -0.03 -5.13
N ARG A 142 -13.28 -0.87 -4.15
CA ARG A 142 -13.66 -0.42 -2.79
C ARG A 142 -12.51 0.32 -2.10
N CYS A 143 -11.30 -0.21 -2.14
CA CYS A 143 -10.11 0.46 -1.60
C CYS A 143 -9.84 1.78 -2.33
N LEU A 144 -9.87 1.74 -3.67
CA LEU A 144 -9.62 2.92 -4.51
C LEU A 144 -10.63 4.04 -4.23
N ASP A 145 -11.92 3.72 -4.17
CA ASP A 145 -12.98 4.70 -3.92
C ASP A 145 -12.80 5.39 -2.57
N TYR A 146 -12.46 4.62 -1.53
CA TYR A 146 -12.17 5.17 -0.20
C TYR A 146 -11.00 6.17 -0.22
N ILE A 147 -9.93 5.85 -0.95
CA ILE A 147 -8.78 6.74 -1.08
C ILE A 147 -9.12 7.99 -1.89
N LEU A 148 -9.92 7.87 -2.95
CA LEU A 148 -10.38 9.01 -3.74
C LEU A 148 -11.30 9.94 -2.91
N GLU A 149 -12.16 9.39 -2.06
CA GLU A 149 -12.97 10.18 -1.11
C GLU A 149 -12.08 10.89 -0.09
N GLU A 150 -11.01 10.26 0.42
CA GLU A 150 -10.04 10.96 1.28
C GLU A 150 -9.30 12.08 0.51
N ILE A 151 -8.96 11.86 -0.76
CA ILE A 151 -8.39 12.91 -1.62
C ILE A 151 -9.38 14.08 -1.74
N LYS A 152 -10.69 13.81 -1.95
CA LYS A 152 -11.75 14.82 -1.94
C LYS A 152 -11.82 15.58 -0.62
N HIS A 153 -11.79 14.87 0.48
CA HIS A 153 -11.98 15.41 1.81
C HIS A 153 -10.83 16.32 2.25
N SER A 154 -9.58 15.88 2.15
CA SER A 154 -8.44 16.59 2.76
C SER A 154 -7.37 17.04 1.78
N ARG A 155 -7.36 16.50 0.55
CA ARG A 155 -6.23 16.58 -0.41
C ARG A 155 -4.91 16.04 0.16
N LYS A 156 -4.93 15.36 1.30
CA LYS A 156 -3.74 14.78 1.97
C LYS A 156 -3.56 13.29 1.68
N ALA A 157 -4.15 12.78 0.61
CA ALA A 157 -3.86 11.45 0.10
C ALA A 157 -3.36 11.51 -1.35
N SER A 158 -2.61 10.51 -1.77
CA SER A 158 -2.23 10.28 -3.16
C SER A 158 -2.21 8.78 -3.45
N VAL A 159 -2.68 8.39 -4.64
CA VAL A 159 -2.76 6.99 -5.07
C VAL A 159 -2.06 6.75 -6.41
N MET A 160 -1.29 5.67 -6.47
CA MET A 160 -0.83 5.03 -7.69
C MET A 160 -1.76 3.85 -8.00
N VAL A 161 -2.55 3.99 -9.06
CA VAL A 161 -3.45 2.96 -9.60
C VAL A 161 -2.62 2.05 -10.51
N ALA A 162 -2.07 0.98 -9.93
CA ALA A 162 -1.28 0.00 -10.65
C ALA A 162 -2.19 -1.13 -11.19
N SER A 163 -2.72 -0.93 -12.39
CA SER A 163 -3.63 -1.87 -13.06
C SER A 163 -3.55 -1.71 -14.58
N HIS A 164 -3.58 -2.84 -15.30
CA HIS A 164 -3.74 -2.90 -16.76
C HIS A 164 -5.20 -3.23 -17.15
N ASN A 165 -6.12 -3.25 -16.19
CA ASN A 165 -7.52 -3.54 -16.46
C ASN A 165 -8.24 -2.23 -16.83
N GLU A 166 -8.80 -2.19 -18.04
CA GLU A 166 -9.47 -1.03 -18.61
C GLU A 166 -10.65 -0.55 -17.74
N ASP A 167 -11.40 -1.47 -17.13
CA ASP A 167 -12.53 -1.11 -16.26
C ASP A 167 -12.07 -0.40 -14.99
N SER A 168 -10.96 -0.82 -14.38
CA SER A 168 -10.34 -0.11 -13.25
C SER A 168 -9.90 1.30 -13.64
N VAL A 169 -9.34 1.47 -14.83
CA VAL A 169 -8.93 2.78 -15.34
C VAL A 169 -10.15 3.68 -15.56
N LYS A 170 -11.16 3.20 -16.31
CA LYS A 170 -12.42 3.92 -16.55
C LYS A 170 -13.15 4.27 -15.26
N PHE A 171 -13.20 3.33 -14.31
CA PHE A 171 -13.75 3.56 -12.99
C PHE A 171 -13.04 4.72 -12.28
N THR A 172 -11.70 4.72 -12.29
CA THR A 172 -10.90 5.78 -11.66
C THR A 172 -11.20 7.15 -12.28
N LEU A 173 -11.17 7.25 -13.61
CA LEU A 173 -11.38 8.52 -14.32
C LEU A 173 -12.78 9.09 -14.07
N ARG A 174 -13.81 8.24 -14.17
CA ARG A 174 -15.20 8.61 -13.84
C ARG A 174 -15.29 9.13 -12.41
N ARG A 175 -14.68 8.42 -11.46
CA ARG A 175 -14.77 8.78 -10.05
C ARG A 175 -14.00 10.06 -9.72
N MET A 176 -12.86 10.29 -10.36
CA MET A 176 -12.15 11.57 -10.28
C MET A 176 -13.01 12.74 -10.77
N MET A 177 -13.74 12.58 -11.88
CA MET A 177 -14.68 13.61 -12.37
C MET A 177 -15.80 13.88 -11.36
N GLU A 178 -16.45 12.84 -10.84
CA GLU A 178 -17.53 12.96 -9.84
C GLU A 178 -17.07 13.65 -8.55
N LEU A 179 -15.82 13.42 -8.15
CA LEU A 179 -15.24 13.96 -6.92
C LEU A 179 -14.50 15.29 -7.12
N GLY A 180 -14.44 15.79 -8.36
CA GLY A 180 -13.73 17.03 -8.70
C GLY A 180 -12.23 16.94 -8.39
N ILE A 181 -11.60 15.81 -8.68
CA ILE A 181 -10.15 15.60 -8.54
C ILE A 181 -9.51 15.82 -9.89
N HIS A 182 -8.79 16.93 -10.05
CA HIS A 182 -8.22 17.31 -11.33
C HIS A 182 -6.83 16.66 -11.54
N PRO A 183 -6.49 16.18 -12.76
CA PRO A 183 -5.18 15.58 -13.04
C PRO A 183 -3.99 16.47 -12.68
N SER A 184 -4.13 17.79 -12.82
CA SER A 184 -3.09 18.78 -12.46
C SER A 184 -2.73 18.79 -10.97
N GLU A 185 -3.60 18.27 -10.10
CA GLU A 185 -3.32 18.13 -8.66
C GLU A 185 -2.32 17.01 -8.35
N LYS A 186 -2.03 16.13 -9.33
CA LYS A 186 -1.08 15.02 -9.25
C LYS A 186 -1.36 14.07 -8.06
N LYS A 187 -2.62 13.96 -7.62
CA LYS A 187 -3.05 13.08 -6.51
C LYS A 187 -3.24 11.64 -6.96
N VAL A 188 -3.69 11.45 -8.20
CA VAL A 188 -3.87 10.13 -8.82
C VAL A 188 -2.80 9.96 -9.90
N SER A 189 -2.22 8.78 -9.98
CA SER A 189 -1.31 8.40 -11.07
C SER A 189 -1.57 6.98 -11.47
N PHE A 190 -1.31 6.65 -12.73
CA PHE A 190 -1.49 5.31 -13.27
C PHE A 190 -0.13 4.65 -13.48
N GLY A 191 -0.07 3.34 -13.26
CA GLY A 191 1.15 2.55 -13.43
C GLY A 191 0.83 1.24 -14.12
N GLN A 192 1.63 0.90 -15.13
CA GLN A 192 1.59 -0.40 -15.81
C GLN A 192 3.01 -0.93 -15.99
N LEU A 193 3.14 -2.25 -16.16
CA LEU A 193 4.41 -2.87 -16.51
C LEU A 193 4.69 -2.62 -18.00
N LEU A 194 5.92 -2.24 -18.31
CA LEU A 194 6.37 -2.00 -19.69
C LEU A 194 6.21 -3.29 -20.52
N GLY A 195 5.51 -3.22 -21.66
CA GLY A 195 5.23 -4.36 -22.53
C GLY A 195 3.93 -5.13 -22.21
N MET A 196 3.11 -4.63 -21.28
CA MET A 196 1.78 -5.16 -20.99
C MET A 196 0.69 -4.13 -21.29
N CYS A 197 -0.17 -4.42 -22.27
CA CYS A 197 -1.36 -3.63 -22.62
C CYS A 197 -1.13 -2.14 -22.94
N ASP A 198 -0.09 -1.82 -23.72
CA ASP A 198 0.26 -0.44 -24.12
C ASP A 198 -0.91 0.34 -24.75
N GLN A 199 -1.85 -0.35 -25.41
CA GLN A 199 -3.05 0.23 -25.99
C GLN A 199 -3.99 0.91 -24.97
N ILE A 200 -3.92 0.56 -23.69
CA ILE A 200 -4.78 1.15 -22.62
C ILE A 200 -4.15 2.43 -22.06
N THR A 201 -2.83 2.56 -22.12
CA THR A 201 -2.10 3.68 -21.48
C THR A 201 -1.79 4.81 -22.44
N PHE A 202 -1.75 4.55 -23.76
CA PHE A 202 -1.59 5.59 -24.76
C PHE A 202 -2.64 6.73 -24.62
N PRO A 203 -3.95 6.45 -24.40
CA PRO A 203 -4.94 7.50 -24.17
C PRO A 203 -4.88 8.17 -22.79
N LEU A 204 -4.13 7.63 -21.82
CA LEU A 204 -3.97 8.22 -20.48
C LEU A 204 -2.85 9.28 -20.43
N GLY A 205 -2.01 9.34 -21.46
CA GLY A 205 -0.92 10.30 -21.60
C GLY A 205 -1.26 11.55 -22.40
N GLU A 206 -2.44 11.60 -23.03
CA GLU A 206 -3.01 12.76 -23.74
C GLU A 206 -3.93 13.57 -22.83
#